data_AF-A0A5C7WH03-F1
#
_entry.id   AF-A0A5C7WH03-F1
#
_cell.length_a   1.000
_cell.length_b   1.000
_cell.length_c   1.000
_cell.angle_alpha   90.00
_cell.angle_beta   90.00
_cell.angle_gamma   90.00
#
_symmetry.space_group_name_H-M   'P 1'
#
loop_
_entity.id
_entity.type
_entity.pdbx_description
1 polymer ?
#
loop_
_entity_poly.entity_id
_entity_poly.type
_entity_poly.pdbx_seq_one_letter_code
_entity_poly.pdbx_strand_id
1 'polypeptide(L)'
;GMDITRIDRFAHPVLLERQRAAELATAAHPVLANGPTVETLLETVTTALASRGLSAEATTWDAWRTEDGRWTVRMSWQAGRSENFAHFRFTPGSHGGTVTAIDEAASELIDPEFERPLRPVAAVAQLEFEQLPTAPAVTTPTTSKAATPSAAPVVNQGPANQPNKRKRKPEIPAWEDVLLGVRTSGER
;
A
#
# COMPACT_ATOMS: atom_id res chain seq x y z
N GLY A 1 -8.57 -35.74 22.29
CA GLY A 1 -8.02 -35.40 20.97
C GLY A 1 -7.56 -36.67 20.27
N MET A 2 -7.29 -36.61 18.96
CA MET A 2 -6.62 -37.69 18.24
C MET A 2 -5.11 -37.62 18.46
N ASP A 3 -4.42 -38.76 18.42
CA ASP A 3 -2.95 -38.84 18.45
C ASP A 3 -2.34 -38.24 17.17
N ILE A 4 -1.29 -37.42 17.32
CA ILE A 4 -0.61 -36.74 16.21
C ILE A 4 -0.01 -37.73 15.20
N THR A 5 0.52 -38.87 15.66
CA THR A 5 1.08 -39.92 14.80
C THR A 5 0.03 -40.52 13.88
N ARG A 6 -1.25 -40.49 14.28
CA ARG A 6 -2.38 -40.94 13.46
C ARG A 6 -2.81 -39.90 12.43
N ILE A 7 -2.54 -38.62 12.66
CA ILE A 7 -2.81 -37.52 11.72
C ILE A 7 -1.71 -37.48 10.65
N ASP A 8 -0.45 -37.61 11.05
CA ASP A 8 0.75 -37.49 10.21
C ASP A 8 0.71 -38.36 8.93
N ARG A 9 0.37 -39.64 9.08
CA ARG A 9 0.15 -40.61 7.98
C ARG A 9 -0.87 -40.18 6.93
N PHE A 10 -1.81 -39.30 7.26
CA PHE A 10 -2.79 -38.74 6.32
C PHE A 10 -2.42 -37.32 5.87
N ALA A 11 -1.60 -36.60 6.65
CA ALA A 11 -1.08 -35.28 6.29
C ALA A 11 -0.06 -35.37 5.15
N HIS A 12 0.88 -36.32 5.20
CA HIS A 12 1.97 -36.45 4.22
C HIS A 12 1.50 -36.46 2.75
N PRO A 13 0.52 -37.28 2.32
CA PRO A 13 0.03 -37.27 0.94
C PRO A 13 -0.61 -35.93 0.52
N VAL A 14 -1.35 -35.29 1.44
CA VAL A 14 -2.01 -33.99 1.18
C VAL A 14 -0.98 -32.87 1.06
N LEU A 15 0.04 -32.86 1.92
CA LEU A 15 1.15 -31.90 1.84
C LEU A 15 1.92 -32.05 0.52
N LEU A 16 2.18 -33.28 0.06
CA LEU A 16 2.84 -33.53 -1.21
C LEU A 16 1.99 -33.08 -2.41
N GLU A 17 0.67 -33.33 -2.41
CA GLU A 17 -0.21 -32.84 -3.47
C GLU A 17 -0.20 -31.29 -3.54
N ARG A 18 -0.24 -30.63 -2.37
CA ARG A 18 -0.18 -29.17 -2.26
C ARG A 18 1.14 -28.60 -2.75
N GLN A 19 2.28 -29.17 -2.33
CA GLN A 19 3.60 -28.75 -2.78
C GLN A 19 3.71 -28.91 -4.31
N ARG A 20 3.28 -30.06 -4.85
CA ARG A 20 3.30 -30.31 -6.30
C ARG A 20 2.41 -29.34 -7.08
N ALA A 21 1.26 -28.94 -6.51
CA ALA A 21 0.39 -27.92 -7.13
C ALA A 21 1.04 -26.53 -7.12
N ALA A 22 1.78 -26.17 -6.07
CA ALA A 22 2.57 -24.94 -6.03
C ALA A 22 3.71 -24.97 -7.07
N GLU A 23 4.48 -26.05 -7.14
CA GLU A 23 5.54 -26.27 -8.14
C GLU A 23 5.00 -26.11 -9.58
N LEU A 24 3.91 -26.81 -9.91
CA LEU A 24 3.27 -26.70 -11.24
C LEU A 24 2.77 -25.29 -11.54
N ALA A 25 2.26 -24.56 -10.55
CA ALA A 25 1.80 -23.20 -10.73
C ALA A 25 2.95 -22.19 -10.91
N THR A 26 4.10 -22.40 -10.26
CA THR A 26 5.30 -21.57 -10.49
C THR A 26 5.84 -21.71 -11.92
N ALA A 27 5.67 -22.88 -12.53
CA ALA A 27 6.01 -23.16 -13.93
C ALA A 27 4.87 -22.87 -14.94
N ALA A 28 3.74 -22.34 -14.50
CA ALA A 28 2.60 -22.01 -15.35
C ALA A 28 2.63 -20.53 -15.80
N HIS A 29 1.88 -20.20 -16.86
CA HIS A 29 1.92 -18.90 -17.50
C HIS A 29 0.86 -17.92 -16.95
N PRO A 30 1.25 -16.75 -16.41
CA PRO A 30 0.33 -15.65 -16.09
C PRO A 30 -0.57 -15.25 -17.24
N VAL A 31 -1.85 -14.96 -16.94
CA VAL A 31 -2.80 -14.39 -17.90
C VAL A 31 -3.02 -12.92 -17.59
N LEU A 32 -2.53 -12.07 -18.51
CA LEU A 32 -2.67 -10.63 -18.51
C LEU A 32 -3.80 -10.19 -19.47
N ALA A 33 -4.06 -8.88 -19.55
CA ALA A 33 -5.11 -8.32 -20.42
C ALA A 33 -4.88 -8.57 -21.93
N ASN A 34 -3.62 -8.78 -22.34
CA ASN A 34 -3.22 -9.16 -23.70
C ASN A 34 -3.20 -10.68 -23.95
N GLY A 35 -3.43 -11.51 -22.91
CA GLY A 35 -3.43 -12.97 -22.98
C GLY A 35 -2.39 -13.62 -22.05
N PRO A 36 -2.15 -14.94 -22.20
CA PRO A 36 -1.07 -15.64 -21.48
C PRO A 36 0.32 -15.12 -21.86
N THR A 37 1.21 -14.98 -20.87
CA THR A 37 2.62 -14.63 -21.08
C THR A 37 3.44 -15.81 -21.62
N VAL A 38 4.58 -15.51 -22.22
CA VAL A 38 5.58 -16.52 -22.61
C VAL A 38 6.38 -16.97 -21.38
N GLU A 39 6.80 -16.03 -20.55
CA GLU A 39 7.46 -16.28 -19.26
C GLU A 39 6.53 -17.04 -18.31
N THR A 40 7.12 -17.85 -17.43
CA THR A 40 6.42 -18.49 -16.31
C THR A 40 6.14 -17.51 -15.17
N LEU A 41 5.29 -17.91 -14.23
CA LEU A 41 5.01 -17.14 -13.01
C LEU A 41 6.29 -16.87 -12.23
N LEU A 42 7.18 -17.87 -12.09
CA LEU A 42 8.42 -17.71 -11.33
C LEU A 42 9.37 -16.70 -11.98
N GLU A 43 9.55 -16.75 -13.29
CA GLU A 43 10.41 -15.81 -14.04
C GLU A 43 9.88 -14.38 -13.95
N THR A 44 8.56 -14.21 -14.14
CA THR A 44 7.88 -12.91 -14.07
C THR A 44 8.03 -12.29 -12.68
N VAL A 45 7.70 -13.05 -11.63
CA VAL A 45 7.77 -12.62 -10.23
C VAL A 45 9.21 -12.33 -9.80
N THR A 46 10.18 -13.17 -10.21
CA THR A 46 11.61 -12.97 -9.90
C THR A 46 12.10 -11.66 -10.51
N THR A 47 11.73 -11.39 -11.76
CA THR A 47 12.05 -10.14 -12.46
C THR A 47 11.41 -8.93 -11.76
N ALA A 48 10.15 -9.03 -11.37
CA ALA A 48 9.42 -7.97 -10.66
C ALA A 48 9.95 -7.69 -9.25
N LEU A 49 10.44 -8.71 -8.52
CA LEU A 49 11.11 -8.51 -7.24
C LEU A 49 12.49 -7.86 -7.43
N ALA A 50 13.27 -8.32 -8.41
CA ALA A 50 14.60 -7.78 -8.70
C ALA A 50 14.55 -6.30 -9.12
N SER A 51 13.61 -5.90 -9.97
CA SER A 51 13.43 -4.49 -10.38
C SER A 51 13.03 -3.59 -9.20
N ARG A 52 12.38 -4.14 -8.17
CA ARG A 52 12.00 -3.45 -6.92
C ARG A 52 13.09 -3.47 -5.85
N GLY A 53 14.26 -4.07 -6.12
CA GLY A 53 15.35 -4.24 -5.14
C GLY A 53 15.00 -5.22 -4.00
N LEU A 54 14.05 -6.13 -4.22
CA LEU A 54 13.62 -7.15 -3.26
C LEU A 54 14.33 -8.48 -3.55
N SER A 55 14.48 -9.32 -2.51
CA SER A 55 15.08 -10.65 -2.66
C SER A 55 14.06 -11.64 -3.23
N ALA A 56 14.38 -12.24 -4.39
CA ALA A 56 13.60 -13.35 -4.96
C ALA A 56 13.93 -14.71 -4.32
N GLU A 57 15.13 -14.86 -3.75
CA GLU A 57 15.58 -16.08 -3.04
C GLU A 57 14.78 -16.36 -1.76
N ALA A 58 14.23 -15.30 -1.14
CA ALA A 58 13.49 -15.37 0.12
C ALA A 58 11.96 -15.43 -0.12
N THR A 59 11.53 -16.29 -1.06
CA THR A 59 10.12 -16.50 -1.38
C THR A 59 9.66 -17.90 -0.94
N THR A 60 8.41 -18.01 -0.49
CA THR A 60 7.80 -19.29 -0.10
C THR A 60 6.48 -19.47 -0.83
N TRP A 61 6.22 -20.69 -1.29
CA TRP A 61 5.07 -21.05 -2.11
C TRP A 61 4.27 -22.17 -1.45
N ASP A 62 2.95 -21.98 -1.37
CA ASP A 62 2.00 -22.96 -0.83
C ASP A 62 0.74 -22.96 -1.72
N ALA A 63 0.03 -24.08 -1.77
CA ALA A 63 -1.22 -24.20 -2.53
C ALA A 63 -2.28 -24.99 -1.75
N TRP A 64 -3.54 -24.72 -2.06
CA TRP A 64 -4.69 -25.46 -1.55
C TRP A 64 -5.81 -25.46 -2.58
N ARG A 65 -6.73 -26.44 -2.49
CA ARG A 65 -7.99 -26.38 -3.22
C ARG A 65 -9.01 -25.58 -2.41
N THR A 66 -9.75 -24.70 -3.08
CA THR A 66 -10.96 -24.09 -2.55
C THR A 66 -12.13 -25.09 -2.57
N GLU A 67 -13.26 -24.73 -1.95
CA GLU A 67 -14.49 -25.53 -1.98
C GLU A 67 -14.98 -25.80 -3.43
N ASP A 68 -14.77 -24.84 -4.34
CA ASP A 68 -15.03 -24.97 -5.79
C ASP A 68 -14.07 -25.94 -6.52
N GLY A 69 -13.17 -26.63 -5.80
CA GLY A 69 -12.16 -27.54 -6.36
C GLY A 69 -11.00 -26.86 -7.12
N ARG A 70 -10.97 -25.52 -7.16
CA ARG A 70 -9.95 -24.72 -7.85
C ARG A 70 -8.70 -24.60 -6.99
N TRP A 71 -7.52 -24.65 -7.63
CA TRP A 71 -6.26 -24.40 -6.92
C TRP A 71 -6.04 -22.91 -6.70
N THR A 72 -5.89 -22.53 -5.43
CA THR A 72 -5.30 -21.25 -5.02
C THR A 72 -3.87 -21.50 -4.59
N VAL A 73 -2.98 -20.62 -5.01
CA VAL A 73 -1.55 -20.64 -4.74
C VAL A 73 -1.21 -19.32 -4.06
N ARG A 74 -0.49 -19.39 -2.94
CA ARG A 74 0.00 -18.24 -2.20
C ARG A 74 1.50 -18.19 -2.31
N MET A 75 1.99 -17.04 -2.70
CA MET A 75 3.38 -16.63 -2.54
C MET A 75 3.50 -15.80 -1.26
N SER A 76 4.58 -15.96 -0.51
CA SER A 76 5.04 -14.98 0.46
C SER A 76 6.45 -14.46 0.16
N TRP A 77 6.73 -13.21 0.52
CA TRP A 77 8.06 -12.61 0.46
C TRP A 77 8.23 -11.51 1.52
N GLN A 78 9.48 -11.20 1.85
CA GLN A 78 9.83 -10.14 2.79
C GLN A 78 10.16 -8.84 2.08
N ALA A 79 9.58 -7.73 2.56
CA ALA A 79 9.94 -6.37 2.16
C ALA A 79 10.33 -5.57 3.42
N GLY A 80 11.63 -5.40 3.65
CA GLY A 80 12.18 -4.77 4.86
C GLY A 80 11.88 -5.57 6.13
N ARG A 81 10.81 -5.21 6.84
CA ARG A 81 10.33 -5.90 8.06
C ARG A 81 8.90 -6.43 7.93
N SER A 82 8.31 -6.31 6.75
CA SER A 82 6.93 -6.73 6.47
C SER A 82 6.95 -7.99 5.63
N GLU A 83 6.24 -9.03 6.09
CA GLU A 83 5.87 -10.15 5.23
C GLU A 83 4.68 -9.75 4.36
N ASN A 84 4.74 -10.07 3.08
CA ASN A 84 3.71 -9.76 2.09
C ASN A 84 3.24 -11.06 1.44
N PHE A 85 2.03 -11.04 0.90
CA PHE A 85 1.40 -12.19 0.28
C PHE A 85 0.76 -11.79 -1.04
N ALA A 86 0.77 -12.72 -1.99
CA ALA A 86 0.08 -12.61 -3.27
C ALA A 86 -0.64 -13.93 -3.56
N HIS A 87 -1.88 -13.85 -4.02
CA HIS A 87 -2.71 -15.03 -4.29
C HIS A 87 -3.01 -15.17 -5.78
N PHE A 88 -2.74 -16.36 -6.30
CA PHE A 88 -2.94 -16.74 -7.69
C PHE A 88 -3.93 -17.91 -7.76
N ARG A 89 -4.75 -17.97 -8.81
CA ARG A 89 -5.56 -19.14 -9.13
C ARG A 89 -4.90 -19.90 -10.27
N PHE A 90 -4.53 -21.14 -10.01
CA PHE A 90 -3.90 -22.04 -10.97
C PHE A 90 -4.94 -22.92 -11.68
N THR A 91 -4.81 -22.99 -13.01
CA THR A 91 -5.61 -23.87 -13.88
C THR A 91 -4.67 -24.79 -14.65
N PRO A 92 -4.61 -26.09 -14.32
CA PRO A 92 -3.80 -27.06 -15.07
C PRO A 92 -4.19 -27.13 -16.55
N GLY A 93 -3.22 -27.31 -17.43
CA GLY A 93 -3.43 -27.41 -18.88
C GLY A 93 -2.33 -28.19 -19.59
N SER A 94 -2.48 -28.41 -20.90
CA SER A 94 -1.54 -29.17 -21.72
C SER A 94 -0.14 -28.54 -21.85
N HIS A 95 -0.03 -27.23 -21.59
CA HIS A 95 1.20 -26.44 -21.69
C HIS A 95 1.61 -25.90 -20.31
N GLY A 96 1.73 -26.78 -19.31
CA GLY A 96 1.99 -26.41 -17.90
C GLY A 96 0.78 -25.84 -17.16
N GLY A 97 -0.08 -25.09 -17.88
CA GLY A 97 -1.29 -24.47 -17.35
C GLY A 97 -1.16 -22.95 -17.27
N THR A 98 -2.15 -22.31 -16.65
CA THR A 98 -2.21 -20.86 -16.52
C THR A 98 -2.47 -20.42 -15.09
N VAL A 99 -2.02 -19.22 -14.75
CA VAL A 99 -2.32 -18.56 -13.48
C VAL A 99 -2.98 -17.21 -13.69
N THR A 100 -3.93 -16.88 -12.81
CA THR A 100 -4.63 -15.59 -12.79
C THR A 100 -4.47 -14.97 -11.41
N ALA A 101 -4.20 -13.67 -11.34
CA ALA A 101 -4.17 -12.95 -10.07
C ALA A 101 -5.55 -12.98 -9.39
N ILE A 102 -5.57 -13.12 -8.07
CA ILE A 102 -6.78 -13.04 -7.23
C ILE A 102 -6.85 -11.69 -6.50
N ASP A 103 -5.69 -11.15 -6.10
CA ASP A 103 -5.58 -9.89 -5.37
C ASP A 103 -4.70 -8.85 -6.11
N GLU A 104 -4.69 -7.63 -5.55
CA GLU A 104 -3.89 -6.51 -6.06
C GLU A 104 -2.39 -6.87 -6.06
N ALA A 105 -1.88 -7.44 -4.97
CA ALA A 105 -0.47 -7.82 -4.82
C ALA A 105 0.00 -8.83 -5.89
N ALA A 106 -0.82 -9.83 -6.21
CA ALA A 106 -0.59 -10.75 -7.31
C ALA A 106 -0.62 -10.04 -8.67
N SER A 107 -1.57 -9.13 -8.88
CA SER A 107 -1.71 -8.37 -10.12
C SER A 107 -0.48 -7.48 -10.36
N GLU A 108 -0.05 -6.76 -9.33
CA GLU A 108 1.17 -5.93 -9.35
C GLU A 108 2.44 -6.76 -9.65
N LEU A 109 2.51 -8.03 -9.26
CA LEU A 109 3.69 -8.86 -9.46
C LEU A 109 3.80 -9.48 -10.86
N ILE A 110 2.67 -9.67 -11.56
CA ILE A 110 2.66 -10.27 -12.92
C ILE A 110 2.59 -9.24 -14.04
N ASP A 111 2.20 -8.00 -13.76
CA ASP A 111 2.18 -6.91 -14.72
C ASP A 111 3.58 -6.28 -14.87
N PRO A 112 4.27 -6.45 -16.03
CA PRO A 112 5.61 -5.91 -16.22
C PRO A 112 5.63 -4.38 -16.34
N GLU A 113 4.50 -3.75 -16.71
CA GLU A 113 4.38 -2.30 -16.82
C GLU A 113 4.01 -1.65 -15.47
N PHE A 114 3.85 -2.43 -14.40
CA PHE A 114 3.47 -1.93 -13.09
C PHE A 114 4.64 -1.23 -12.37
N GLU A 115 4.75 0.08 -12.59
CA GLU A 115 5.50 0.98 -11.72
C GLU A 115 4.61 1.47 -10.56
N ARG A 116 4.98 1.15 -9.32
CA ARG A 116 4.27 1.66 -8.14
C ARG A 116 4.53 3.17 -8.00
N PRO A 117 3.51 4.04 -8.12
CA PRO A 117 3.72 5.49 -8.05
C PRO A 117 4.24 5.88 -6.67
N LEU A 118 5.26 6.75 -6.65
CA LEU A 118 5.84 7.28 -5.42
C LEU A 118 4.77 8.02 -4.62
N ARG A 119 4.34 7.46 -3.48
CA ARG A 119 3.46 8.17 -2.55
C ARG A 119 4.24 9.34 -1.95
N PRO A 120 3.77 10.60 -2.08
CA PRO A 120 4.44 11.73 -1.46
C PRO A 120 4.38 11.58 0.06
N VAL A 121 5.54 11.58 0.70
CA VAL A 121 5.62 11.64 2.17
C VAL A 121 5.19 13.04 2.60
N ALA A 122 4.16 13.12 3.45
CA ALA A 122 3.76 14.40 4.03
C ALA A 122 4.93 14.98 4.84
N ALA A 123 5.18 16.29 4.71
CA ALA A 123 6.24 16.96 5.46
C ALA A 123 6.05 16.73 6.96
N VAL A 124 7.08 16.20 7.62
CA VAL A 124 7.07 15.97 9.07
C VAL A 124 7.01 17.33 9.76
N ALA A 125 5.95 17.56 10.54
CA ALA A 125 5.87 18.75 11.37
C ALA A 125 6.98 18.69 12.43
N GLN A 126 7.94 19.61 12.34
CA GLN A 126 8.89 19.84 13.43
C GLN A 126 8.11 20.42 14.62
N LEU A 127 7.90 19.58 15.63
CA LEU A 127 7.42 20.04 16.92
C LEU A 127 8.56 20.83 17.58
N GLU A 128 8.41 22.15 17.63
CA GLU A 128 9.26 23.01 18.44
C GLU A 128 9.00 22.66 19.91
N PHE A 129 9.90 21.89 20.53
CA PHE A 129 9.82 21.59 21.95
C PHE A 129 10.23 22.85 22.71
N GLU A 130 9.22 23.63 23.10
CA GLU A 130 9.39 24.88 23.83
C GLU A 130 10.25 24.66 25.09
N GLN A 131 11.52 25.07 25.00
CA GLN A 131 12.42 25.07 26.14
C GLN A 131 11.83 26.05 27.17
N LEU A 132 11.33 25.51 28.28
CA LEU A 132 10.83 26.27 29.41
C LEU A 132 11.80 27.41 29.73
N PRO A 133 11.38 28.69 29.64
CA PRO A 133 12.30 29.81 29.76
C PRO A 133 12.87 29.88 31.17
N THR A 134 14.20 29.79 31.27
CA THR A 134 14.92 30.22 32.47
C THR A 134 14.54 31.67 32.78
N ALA A 135 14.21 31.94 34.05
CA ALA A 135 13.54 33.18 34.47
C ALA A 135 14.26 34.47 34.00
N PRO A 136 13.51 35.50 33.57
CA PRO A 136 14.09 36.69 32.95
C PRO A 136 14.78 37.62 33.95
N ALA A 137 16.02 38.01 33.64
CA ALA A 137 16.72 39.10 34.31
C ALA A 137 16.41 40.46 33.65
N VAL A 138 16.37 41.48 34.50
CA VAL A 138 15.83 42.84 34.33
C VAL A 138 16.32 43.63 33.09
N THR A 139 15.42 44.48 32.58
CA THR A 139 15.56 45.42 31.45
C THR A 139 16.57 46.56 31.63
N THR A 140 17.17 47.03 30.53
CA THR A 140 17.54 48.46 30.32
C THR A 140 17.25 48.90 28.87
N PRO A 141 16.72 50.12 28.64
CA PRO A 141 16.47 50.65 27.29
C PRO A 141 17.62 51.54 26.79
N THR A 142 17.91 51.48 25.47
CA THR A 142 18.83 52.43 24.80
C THR A 142 18.18 53.02 23.56
N THR A 143 18.09 54.35 23.54
CA THR A 143 17.51 55.20 22.48
C THR A 143 18.53 55.48 21.37
N SER A 144 18.08 55.67 20.11
CA SER A 144 18.69 56.42 18.97
C SER A 144 18.46 55.69 17.63
N LYS A 145 18.25 56.30 16.45
CA LYS A 145 17.77 57.63 16.01
C LYS A 145 17.41 57.50 14.51
N ALA A 146 16.53 58.35 14.00
CA ALA A 146 15.99 58.30 12.63
C ALA A 146 17.02 58.51 11.49
N ALA A 147 16.71 57.91 10.32
CA ALA A 147 17.03 58.46 9.00
C ALA A 147 16.08 57.88 7.91
N THR A 148 15.45 58.77 7.14
CA THR A 148 14.83 58.48 5.83
C THR A 148 15.67 59.22 4.77
N PRO A 149 15.73 58.76 3.50
CA PRO A 149 14.83 59.40 2.52
C PRO A 149 14.34 58.53 1.33
N SER A 150 13.10 58.80 0.92
CA SER A 150 12.62 58.97 -0.46
C SER A 150 13.20 58.14 -1.63
N ALA A 151 12.37 57.27 -2.21
CA ALA A 151 12.11 57.26 -3.67
C ALA A 151 10.77 56.59 -4.03
N ALA A 152 10.00 57.23 -4.91
CA ALA A 152 8.84 56.71 -5.67
C ALA A 152 8.93 57.34 -7.09
N PRO A 153 8.35 56.79 -8.18
CA PRO A 153 6.95 56.33 -8.34
C PRO A 153 6.86 54.95 -9.08
N VAL A 154 5.80 54.45 -9.76
CA VAL A 154 4.51 54.98 -10.25
C VAL A 154 3.38 53.92 -10.24
N VAL A 155 2.17 54.37 -9.90
CA VAL A 155 0.86 54.13 -10.59
C VAL A 155 0.64 52.84 -11.39
N ASN A 156 -0.37 52.03 -10.98
CA ASN A 156 -1.61 51.90 -11.78
C ASN A 156 -2.83 51.40 -10.98
N GLN A 157 -4.05 51.63 -11.50
CA GLN A 157 -5.29 51.67 -10.73
C GLN A 157 -6.31 50.54 -11.04
N GLY A 158 -6.80 49.87 -9.98
CA GLY A 158 -8.18 49.36 -9.82
C GLY A 158 -8.73 48.25 -10.74
N PRO A 159 -10.01 47.85 -10.57
CA PRO A 159 -10.94 48.15 -9.47
C PRO A 159 -11.40 46.90 -8.68
N ALA A 160 -12.23 47.11 -7.66
CA ALA A 160 -12.80 46.05 -6.82
C ALA A 160 -14.04 45.38 -7.44
N ASN A 161 -14.21 44.07 -7.20
CA ASN A 161 -15.50 43.52 -6.74
C ASN A 161 -15.35 42.15 -6.05
N GLN A 162 -16.03 41.92 -4.93
CA GLN A 162 -16.22 40.58 -4.36
C GLN A 162 -17.42 39.89 -5.02
N PRO A 163 -17.47 38.55 -5.00
CA PRO A 163 -18.57 37.95 -4.25
C PRO A 163 -18.10 36.93 -3.20
N ASN A 164 -18.54 37.14 -1.97
CA ASN A 164 -18.24 36.30 -0.81
C ASN A 164 -19.01 34.96 -0.87
N LYS A 165 -18.37 33.88 -1.37
CA LYS A 165 -18.92 32.51 -1.28
C LYS A 165 -18.47 31.84 0.03
N ARG A 166 -19.37 31.87 1.02
CA ARG A 166 -19.27 31.09 2.26
C ARG A 166 -19.08 29.61 1.93
N LYS A 167 -17.87 29.08 2.14
CA LYS A 167 -17.63 27.63 2.16
C LYS A 167 -18.30 27.05 3.41
N ARG A 168 -19.50 26.47 3.26
CA ARG A 168 -20.00 25.50 4.24
C ARG A 168 -18.97 24.38 4.32
N LYS A 169 -18.36 24.19 5.49
CA LYS A 169 -17.54 23.00 5.74
C LYS A 169 -18.47 21.78 5.66
N PRO A 170 -18.04 20.65 5.08
CA PRO A 170 -18.75 19.40 5.33
C PRO A 170 -18.69 19.14 6.83
N GLU A 171 -19.85 18.96 7.46
CA GLU A 171 -19.95 18.54 8.85
C GLU A 171 -19.51 17.09 8.92
N ILE A 172 -18.24 16.89 9.27
CA ILE A 172 -17.71 15.58 9.61
C ILE A 172 -18.42 15.18 10.91
N PRO A 173 -19.12 14.03 10.97
CA PRO A 173 -19.79 13.59 12.18
C PRO A 173 -18.77 13.46 13.32
N ALA A 174 -19.23 13.63 14.56
CA ALA A 174 -18.36 13.42 15.71
C ALA A 174 -17.89 11.96 15.73
N TRP A 175 -16.66 11.70 16.16
CA TRP A 175 -16.11 10.34 16.21
C TRP A 175 -16.92 9.42 17.13
N GLU A 176 -17.66 10.00 18.07
CA GLU A 176 -18.59 9.30 18.97
C GLU A 176 -19.82 8.75 18.20
N ASP A 177 -20.36 9.44 17.19
CA ASP A 177 -21.48 8.94 16.38
C ASP A 177 -21.10 7.67 15.60
N VAL A 178 -19.86 7.62 15.10
CA VAL A 178 -19.32 6.48 14.33
C VAL A 178 -19.14 5.24 15.23
N LEU A 179 -18.73 5.44 16.49
CA LEU A 179 -18.53 4.35 17.45
C LEU A 179 -19.83 3.88 18.11
N LEU A 180 -20.81 4.77 18.28
CA LEU A 180 -22.09 4.46 18.91
C LEU A 180 -23.18 4.05 17.91
N GLY A 181 -22.94 4.18 16.60
CA GLY A 181 -23.83 3.69 15.54
C GLY A 181 -25.14 4.46 15.38
N VAL A 182 -25.27 5.60 16.04
CA VAL A 182 -26.46 6.46 15.99
C VAL A 182 -26.31 7.42 14.81
N ARG A 183 -27.32 7.45 13.94
CA ARG A 183 -27.34 8.33 12.76
C ARG A 183 -27.90 9.68 13.20
N THR A 184 -27.09 10.73 13.16
CA THR A 184 -27.59 12.09 13.41
C THR A 184 -28.58 12.51 12.31
N SER A 185 -29.86 12.60 12.67
CA SER A 185 -30.94 12.96 11.76
C SER A 185 -31.09 14.48 11.69
N GLY A 186 -30.36 15.12 10.78
CA GLY A 186 -30.57 16.54 10.47
C GLY A 186 -31.86 16.76 9.67
N GLU A 187 -32.90 17.28 10.32
CA GLU A 187 -34.12 17.74 9.63
C GLU A 187 -34.09 19.27 9.43
N ARG A 188 -34.31 19.70 8.16
CA ARG A 188 -34.48 21.08 7.63
C ARG A 188 -33.24 21.94 7.40
#